data_AF-A0A963NAF3-F1
#
_entry.id   AF-A0A963NAF3-F1
#
_cell.length_a   1.000
_cell.length_b   1.000
_cell.length_c   1.000
_cell.angle_alpha   90.00
_cell.angle_beta   90.00
_cell.angle_gamma   90.00
#
_symmetry.space_group_name_H-M   'P 1'
#
loop_
_entity.id
_entity.type
_entity.pdbx_description
1 polymer ?
#
loop_
_entity_poly.entity_id
_entity_poly.type
_entity_poly.pdbx_seq_one_letter_code
_entity_poly.pdbx_strand_id
1 'polypeptide(L)'
;MKIVRRASSAPPRQGGFAANPIVAALRKLVATHRLRKTSAGADVGAAASSTLCFESLEPRLLLSAELLPHPGQLSNSDLPAQSLRFVPPAVQIDLSGRADSPASTTVDGTKAVAPSTDGRTGGAIAASAPAARPPVAVSAESNVVVFVDAGLRDYQTLVAAIPGGQNGAVGGGSGTTEVFVLDPAGDCLQQITDALVGKSGISAIHIFSHGFDGGVEFGADRVDAPVLERHSAQLAGWGRTLTPDGDILIYGCDAGFGPQGDRFLARMADLTGADVAASTDFSGSPLLGGNWQLEKSTGPIEAALPASEPSLDRYQGLLGSRTWDGGGDGVSWNDRFNWSGDLTPGASDDVIIDAAAGDPTINIPAAAGLVQVKSLTTSRPISVLSGATLQAATTIVLNRSMTLSGGTIQGGT
;
A
#
# COMPACT_ATOMS: atom_id res chain seq x y z
N MET A 1 61.18 -54.13 5.86
CA MET A 1 60.13 -54.32 4.83
C MET A 1 58.79 -54.37 5.57
N LYS A 2 58.12 -53.21 5.71
CA LYS A 2 56.93 -53.00 6.56
C LYS A 2 55.69 -52.91 5.67
N ILE A 3 54.75 -53.82 5.88
CA ILE A 3 53.49 -53.94 5.14
C ILE A 3 52.48 -52.96 5.77
N VAL A 4 52.05 -51.95 4.99
CA VAL A 4 51.02 -50.97 5.39
C VAL A 4 49.66 -51.51 4.96
N ARG A 5 48.75 -51.71 5.93
CA ARG A 5 47.35 -52.11 5.71
C ARG A 5 46.52 -50.90 5.26
N ARG A 6 45.79 -51.03 4.15
CA ARG A 6 44.75 -50.08 3.70
C ARG A 6 43.56 -50.11 4.67
N ALA A 7 43.17 -48.95 5.20
CA ALA A 7 41.91 -48.76 5.90
C ALA A 7 40.77 -48.53 4.90
N SER A 8 39.69 -49.30 5.06
CA SER A 8 38.43 -49.16 4.33
C SER A 8 37.60 -48.04 4.98
N SER A 9 37.18 -47.05 4.19
CA SER A 9 36.32 -45.96 4.63
C SER A 9 34.86 -46.39 4.66
N ALA A 10 34.25 -46.41 5.84
CA ALA A 10 32.81 -46.51 6.01
C ALA A 10 32.13 -45.16 5.69
N PRO A 11 30.94 -45.14 5.06
CA PRO A 11 30.20 -43.90 4.83
C PRO A 11 29.58 -43.37 6.13
N PRO A 12 29.50 -42.03 6.33
CA PRO A 12 28.89 -41.46 7.52
C PRO A 12 27.37 -41.67 7.54
N ARG A 13 26.87 -41.94 8.75
CA ARG A 13 25.47 -42.20 9.09
C ARG A 13 24.58 -41.00 8.72
N GLN A 14 23.48 -41.25 8.01
CA GLN A 14 22.40 -40.27 7.84
C GLN A 14 21.76 -39.95 9.19
N GLY A 15 21.92 -38.70 9.63
CA GLY A 15 21.25 -38.14 10.80
C GLY A 15 20.19 -37.12 10.38
N GLY A 16 18.93 -37.46 10.64
CA GLY A 16 17.91 -36.52 11.13
C GLY A 16 17.21 -35.59 10.13
N PHE A 17 15.96 -35.94 9.78
CA PHE A 17 14.91 -35.04 9.26
C PHE A 17 14.46 -33.93 10.26
N ALA A 18 15.36 -33.46 11.13
CA ALA A 18 15.03 -32.54 12.22
C ALA A 18 15.35 -31.06 11.92
N ALA A 19 15.88 -30.73 10.74
CA ALA A 19 16.28 -29.37 10.38
C ALA A 19 15.56 -28.81 9.14
N ASN A 20 14.33 -29.25 8.86
CA ASN A 20 13.52 -28.59 7.82
C ASN A 20 12.72 -27.42 8.46
N PRO A 21 12.99 -26.15 8.09
CA PRO A 21 12.32 -24.98 8.66
C PRO A 21 10.80 -24.97 8.40
N ILE A 22 10.34 -25.63 7.34
CA ILE A 22 8.91 -25.78 7.01
C ILE A 22 8.24 -26.71 8.03
N VAL A 23 8.90 -27.79 8.45
CA VAL A 23 8.39 -28.72 9.46
C VAL A 23 8.38 -28.07 10.86
N ALA A 24 9.34 -27.19 11.14
CA ALA A 24 9.36 -26.38 12.36
C ALA A 24 8.24 -25.32 12.38
N ALA A 25 7.97 -24.69 11.23
CA ALA A 25 6.86 -23.74 11.07
C ALA A 25 5.50 -24.42 11.23
N LEU A 26 5.30 -25.60 10.63
CA LEU A 26 4.08 -26.40 10.79
C LEU A 26 3.88 -26.87 12.25
N ARG A 27 4.95 -27.28 12.95
CA ARG A 27 4.85 -27.63 14.38
C ARG A 27 4.53 -26.43 15.25
N LYS A 28 5.03 -25.23 14.93
CA LYS A 28 4.67 -23.98 15.60
C LYS A 28 3.19 -23.62 15.36
N LEU A 29 2.70 -23.77 14.12
CA LEU A 29 1.32 -23.49 13.75
C LEU A 29 0.31 -24.40 14.47
N VAL A 30 0.68 -25.68 14.64
CA VAL A 30 -0.13 -26.65 15.40
C VAL A 30 -0.06 -26.39 16.91
N ALA A 31 1.03 -25.83 17.43
CA ALA A 31 1.17 -25.49 18.84
C ALA A 31 0.46 -24.18 19.23
N THR A 32 0.28 -23.23 18.30
CA THR A 32 -0.37 -21.94 18.56
C THR A 32 -1.89 -21.99 18.46
N HIS A 33 -2.47 -22.94 17.73
CA HIS A 33 -3.91 -23.21 17.79
C HIS A 33 -4.26 -24.12 18.97
N ARG A 34 -4.63 -23.53 20.10
CA ARG A 34 -5.35 -24.23 21.18
C ARG A 34 -6.70 -24.73 20.66
N LEU A 35 -6.74 -25.95 20.13
CA LEU A 35 -7.98 -26.72 20.10
C LEU A 35 -8.42 -26.93 21.56
N ARG A 36 -9.50 -26.25 21.96
CA ARG A 36 -10.17 -26.49 23.24
C ARG A 36 -10.59 -27.96 23.28
N LYS A 37 -9.91 -28.75 24.09
CA LYS A 37 -10.37 -30.09 24.49
C LYS A 37 -11.45 -29.89 25.55
N THR A 38 -12.72 -29.86 25.13
CA THR A 38 -13.84 -29.99 26.07
C THR A 38 -13.92 -31.45 26.52
N SER A 39 -13.68 -31.70 27.80
CA SER A 39 -13.93 -32.99 28.43
C SER A 39 -15.43 -33.16 28.64
N ALA A 40 -16.04 -34.13 27.97
CA ALA A 40 -17.28 -34.75 28.43
C ALA A 40 -17.06 -36.26 28.40
N GLY A 41 -17.23 -36.88 29.58
CA GLY A 41 -17.14 -38.31 29.74
C GLY A 41 -18.33 -39.04 29.15
N ALA A 42 -18.09 -40.33 28.93
CA ALA A 42 -19.05 -41.42 28.88
C ALA A 42 -20.15 -41.40 27.79
N ASP A 43 -19.92 -42.27 26.80
CA ASP A 43 -20.75 -43.45 26.52
C ASP A 43 -21.48 -43.54 25.16
N VAL A 44 -21.32 -44.75 24.59
CA VAL A 44 -22.08 -45.45 23.53
C VAL A 44 -21.97 -44.99 22.07
N GLY A 45 -21.67 -45.98 21.20
CA GLY A 45 -21.22 -45.78 19.82
C GLY A 45 -22.30 -45.48 18.79
N ALA A 46 -21.85 -44.95 17.65
CA ALA A 46 -22.33 -45.26 16.30
C ALA A 46 -21.38 -44.60 15.29
N ALA A 47 -21.03 -45.31 14.23
CA ALA A 47 -20.19 -44.82 13.16
C ALA A 47 -20.84 -43.63 12.43
N ALA A 48 -20.10 -42.54 12.23
CA ALA A 48 -20.47 -41.47 11.32
C ALA A 48 -19.26 -41.07 10.47
N SER A 49 -19.37 -41.41 9.18
CA SER A 49 -18.46 -41.04 8.10
C SER A 49 -18.42 -39.51 7.95
N SER A 50 -17.24 -38.90 8.02
CA SER A 50 -17.05 -37.49 7.65
C SER A 50 -16.52 -37.43 6.22
N THR A 51 -17.44 -37.30 5.27
CA THR A 51 -17.13 -37.11 3.85
C THR A 51 -16.56 -35.71 3.65
N LEU A 52 -15.33 -35.63 3.14
CA LEU A 52 -14.73 -34.40 2.60
C LEU A 52 -15.45 -34.05 1.28
N CYS A 53 -16.17 -32.92 1.26
CA CYS A 53 -16.66 -32.35 0.01
C CYS A 53 -15.48 -31.65 -0.70
N PHE A 54 -15.06 -32.20 -1.85
CA PHE A 54 -14.22 -31.48 -2.80
C PHE A 54 -15.15 -30.75 -3.77
N GLU A 55 -15.10 -29.42 -3.77
CA GLU A 55 -15.79 -28.62 -4.77
C GLU A 55 -14.99 -28.69 -6.08
N SER A 56 -15.63 -29.18 -7.15
CA SER A 56 -14.99 -29.39 -8.46
C SER A 56 -14.71 -28.04 -9.11
N LEU A 57 -13.44 -27.75 -9.37
CA LEU A 57 -13.01 -26.63 -10.23
C LEU A 57 -13.69 -26.75 -11.60
N GLU A 58 -14.28 -25.66 -12.08
CA GLU A 58 -14.88 -25.58 -13.42
C GLU A 58 -13.84 -25.93 -14.51
N PRO A 59 -14.24 -26.61 -15.59
CA PRO A 59 -13.32 -26.97 -16.66
C PRO A 59 -12.85 -25.73 -17.43
N ARG A 60 -11.57 -25.40 -17.29
CA ARG A 60 -10.89 -24.45 -18.19
C ARG A 60 -10.94 -25.00 -19.62
N LEU A 61 -11.57 -24.27 -20.54
CA LEU A 61 -11.48 -24.50 -21.98
C LEU A 61 -10.02 -24.44 -22.42
N LEU A 62 -9.45 -25.60 -22.74
CA LEU A 62 -8.18 -25.72 -23.43
C LEU A 62 -8.37 -25.28 -24.89
N LEU A 63 -7.88 -24.09 -25.24
CA LEU A 63 -7.66 -23.75 -26.64
C LEU A 63 -6.41 -24.51 -27.09
N SER A 64 -6.61 -25.60 -27.82
CA SER A 64 -5.53 -26.33 -28.48
C SER A 64 -4.77 -25.37 -29.40
N ALA A 65 -3.46 -25.25 -29.17
CA ALA A 65 -2.54 -24.66 -30.12
C ALA A 65 -2.45 -25.59 -31.35
N GLU A 66 -3.21 -25.27 -32.39
CA GLU A 66 -3.06 -25.88 -33.70
C GLU A 66 -1.74 -25.38 -34.33
N LEU A 67 -0.88 -26.34 -34.64
CA LEU A 67 0.43 -26.17 -35.26
C LEU A 67 0.25 -25.68 -36.71
N LEU A 68 0.70 -24.46 -37.04
CA LEU A 68 0.82 -24.00 -38.44
C LEU A 68 2.28 -23.94 -38.89
N PRO A 69 2.63 -24.47 -40.09
CA PRO A 69 3.97 -24.37 -40.65
C PRO A 69 4.21 -22.99 -41.30
N HIS A 70 5.46 -22.51 -41.23
CA HIS A 70 6.02 -21.37 -41.98
C HIS A 70 6.11 -21.65 -43.51
N PRO A 71 6.49 -20.69 -44.38
CA PRO A 71 5.80 -19.47 -44.78
C PRO A 71 5.61 -19.42 -46.32
N GLY A 72 4.57 -18.75 -46.83
CA GLY A 72 4.40 -18.61 -48.28
C GLY A 72 3.29 -17.64 -48.66
N GLN A 73 3.63 -16.70 -49.54
CA GLN A 73 2.82 -15.60 -50.06
C GLN A 73 1.31 -15.88 -50.21
N LEU A 74 0.45 -14.98 -49.71
CA LEU A 74 -0.81 -14.63 -50.38
C LEU A 74 -1.15 -13.15 -50.18
N SER A 75 -1.69 -12.58 -51.27
CA SER A 75 -1.92 -11.17 -51.58
C SER A 75 -3.18 -10.61 -50.89
N ASN A 76 -3.18 -9.29 -50.62
CA ASN A 76 -4.35 -8.52 -50.21
C ASN A 76 -5.34 -8.36 -51.38
N SER A 77 -6.14 -9.38 -51.67
CA SER A 77 -7.34 -9.31 -52.50
C SER A 77 -8.19 -10.54 -52.18
N ASP A 78 -9.48 -10.36 -51.93
CA ASP A 78 -10.50 -11.39 -51.61
C ASP A 78 -10.84 -11.60 -50.13
N LEU A 79 -11.47 -10.60 -49.51
CA LEU A 79 -12.36 -10.80 -48.36
C LEU A 79 -13.82 -10.80 -48.86
N PRO A 80 -14.60 -11.89 -48.71
CA PRO A 80 -16.05 -11.78 -48.74
C PRO A 80 -16.58 -11.33 -47.38
N ALA A 81 -17.40 -10.29 -47.37
CA ALA A 81 -18.15 -9.84 -46.21
C ALA A 81 -19.09 -10.96 -45.72
N GLN A 82 -18.91 -11.41 -44.48
CA GLN A 82 -19.93 -12.18 -43.76
C GLN A 82 -20.27 -11.46 -42.46
N SER A 83 -21.49 -10.93 -42.46
CA SER A 83 -22.15 -10.24 -41.36
C SER A 83 -22.70 -11.24 -40.35
N LEU A 84 -22.03 -11.37 -39.20
CA LEU A 84 -22.59 -12.05 -38.03
C LEU A 84 -23.39 -11.04 -37.21
N ARG A 85 -24.72 -11.18 -37.25
CA ARG A 85 -25.66 -10.48 -36.38
C ARG A 85 -25.55 -11.04 -34.96
N PHE A 86 -25.21 -10.19 -34.00
CA PHE A 86 -25.36 -10.47 -32.58
C PHE A 86 -26.57 -9.69 -32.05
N VAL A 87 -27.54 -10.39 -31.46
CA VAL A 87 -28.71 -9.81 -30.80
C VAL A 87 -28.48 -9.91 -29.29
N PRO A 88 -28.32 -8.81 -28.54
CA PRO A 88 -28.32 -8.86 -27.09
C PRO A 88 -29.78 -8.86 -26.55
N PRO A 89 -30.07 -9.53 -25.42
CA PRO A 89 -31.36 -9.35 -24.74
C PRO A 89 -31.43 -7.96 -24.08
N ALA A 90 -32.52 -7.24 -24.33
CA ALA A 90 -32.81 -5.95 -23.72
C ALA A 90 -33.31 -6.13 -22.27
N VAL A 91 -32.61 -5.52 -21.32
CA VAL A 91 -33.14 -5.18 -19.99
C VAL A 91 -33.60 -3.74 -20.07
N GLN A 92 -34.90 -3.48 -19.95
CA GLN A 92 -35.44 -2.13 -19.81
C GLN A 92 -35.55 -1.78 -18.32
N ILE A 93 -34.87 -0.71 -17.90
CA ILE A 93 -35.08 -0.05 -16.61
C ILE A 93 -35.96 1.17 -16.88
N ASP A 94 -37.17 1.17 -16.30
CA ASP A 94 -38.10 2.30 -16.34
C ASP A 94 -37.65 3.38 -15.35
N LEU A 95 -37.35 4.58 -15.86
CA LEU A 95 -36.94 5.76 -15.10
C LEU A 95 -38.04 6.83 -15.00
N SER A 96 -39.32 6.43 -14.95
CA SER A 96 -40.43 7.36 -14.73
C SER A 96 -41.01 7.31 -13.30
N GLY A 97 -40.18 7.58 -12.30
CA GLY A 97 -40.58 7.70 -10.88
C GLY A 97 -40.94 9.12 -10.47
N ARG A 98 -42.18 9.52 -10.75
CA ARG A 98 -42.82 10.78 -10.33
C ARG A 98 -42.99 10.82 -8.80
N ALA A 99 -42.70 11.97 -8.20
CA ALA A 99 -42.94 12.28 -6.80
C ALA A 99 -44.44 12.22 -6.46
N ASP A 100 -44.79 11.52 -5.39
CA ASP A 100 -46.04 11.74 -4.66
C ASP A 100 -45.82 11.50 -3.16
N SER A 101 -46.12 12.54 -2.38
CA SER A 101 -46.23 12.50 -0.92
C SER A 101 -47.53 11.80 -0.51
N PRO A 102 -47.62 11.24 0.70
CA PRO A 102 -48.91 11.12 1.36
C PRO A 102 -48.99 12.03 2.59
N ALA A 103 -50.04 12.85 2.59
CA ALA A 103 -50.50 13.64 3.71
C ALA A 103 -51.23 12.76 4.76
N SER A 104 -51.09 13.23 6.00
CA SER A 104 -52.05 13.23 7.12
C SER A 104 -53.32 12.36 7.04
N THR A 105 -53.49 11.50 8.04
CA THR A 105 -54.82 11.14 8.58
C THR A 105 -54.80 11.25 10.10
N THR A 106 -55.70 12.08 10.62
CA THR A 106 -56.09 12.25 12.02
C THR A 106 -57.07 11.16 12.45
N VAL A 107 -56.92 10.60 13.65
CA VAL A 107 -58.06 10.15 14.49
C VAL A 107 -57.76 10.44 15.97
N ASP A 108 -58.79 11.01 16.60
CA ASP A 108 -58.96 11.55 17.94
C ASP A 108 -59.16 10.47 19.03
N GLY A 109 -58.97 10.85 20.30
CA GLY A 109 -59.79 10.31 21.40
C GLY A 109 -59.11 9.76 22.66
N THR A 110 -59.17 10.56 23.74
CA THR A 110 -59.35 10.18 25.17
C THR A 110 -58.13 9.64 25.94
N LYS A 111 -57.83 9.97 27.22
CA LYS A 111 -58.46 10.76 28.29
C LYS A 111 -57.43 10.88 29.44
N ALA A 112 -57.35 12.06 30.05
CA ALA A 112 -56.54 12.38 31.22
C ALA A 112 -57.06 11.72 32.51
N VAL A 113 -56.18 11.37 33.46
CA VAL A 113 -56.39 11.47 34.92
C VAL A 113 -55.03 11.60 35.61
N ALA A 114 -54.82 12.70 36.34
CA ALA A 114 -53.90 12.80 37.47
C ALA A 114 -54.66 12.48 38.78
N PRO A 115 -53.96 12.12 39.87
CA PRO A 115 -54.03 13.06 40.99
C PRO A 115 -52.71 13.23 41.77
N SER A 116 -52.59 14.43 42.32
CA SER A 116 -51.74 14.88 43.44
C SER A 116 -52.26 14.29 44.79
N THR A 117 -51.62 14.28 45.96
CA THR A 117 -50.55 15.06 46.63
C THR A 117 -49.92 14.22 47.77
N ASP A 118 -48.72 14.61 48.25
CA ASP A 118 -48.33 14.81 49.66
C ASP A 118 -46.87 14.43 49.96
N GLY A 119 -46.17 15.34 50.63
CA GLY A 119 -44.72 15.36 50.75
C GLY A 119 -44.12 14.73 52.00
N ARG A 120 -42.79 14.50 51.95
CA ARG A 120 -41.87 14.66 53.07
C ARG A 120 -40.41 14.62 52.61
N THR A 121 -39.72 15.74 52.87
CA THR A 121 -38.30 15.89 53.27
C THR A 121 -37.30 14.76 52.97
N GLY A 122 -36.28 15.09 52.19
CA GLY A 122 -35.02 14.36 52.14
C GLY A 122 -34.06 15.05 51.17
N GLY A 123 -33.18 15.92 51.68
CA GLY A 123 -32.17 16.60 50.88
C GLY A 123 -31.13 15.62 50.34
N ALA A 124 -30.91 15.67 49.04
CA ALA A 124 -29.72 15.15 48.38
C ALA A 124 -29.38 16.07 47.21
N ILE A 125 -28.19 16.66 47.30
CA ILE A 125 -27.49 17.45 46.31
C ILE A 125 -27.65 16.90 44.87
N ALA A 126 -28.42 17.60 44.05
CA ALA A 126 -28.42 17.40 42.60
C ALA A 126 -27.21 18.12 42.01
N ALA A 127 -26.22 17.36 41.54
CA ALA A 127 -25.22 17.87 40.63
C ALA A 127 -25.94 18.23 39.31
N SER A 128 -25.97 19.52 38.96
CA SER A 128 -26.38 19.96 37.64
C SER A 128 -25.50 19.30 36.59
N ALA A 129 -26.09 18.41 35.80
CA ALA A 129 -25.51 17.97 34.54
C ALA A 129 -25.35 19.21 33.63
N PRO A 130 -24.19 19.44 33.00
CA PRO A 130 -24.08 20.50 32.01
C PRO A 130 -24.99 20.15 30.83
N ALA A 131 -25.76 21.14 30.38
CA ALA A 131 -26.60 21.04 29.20
C ALA A 131 -25.77 20.49 28.03
N ALA A 132 -26.28 19.44 27.39
CA ALA A 132 -25.70 18.89 26.17
C ALA A 132 -25.54 20.02 25.15
N ARG A 133 -24.29 20.34 24.83
CA ARG A 133 -23.94 21.21 23.72
C ARG A 133 -24.56 20.59 22.46
N PRO A 134 -25.21 21.35 21.56
CA PRO A 134 -25.66 20.81 20.29
C PRO A 134 -24.47 20.13 19.59
N PRO A 135 -24.69 19.08 18.79
CA PRO A 135 -23.60 18.44 18.06
C PRO A 135 -22.85 19.54 17.29
N VAL A 136 -21.55 19.66 17.57
CA VAL A 136 -20.66 20.43 16.73
C VAL A 136 -20.86 19.85 15.34
N ALA A 137 -21.39 20.66 14.42
CA ALA A 137 -21.45 20.26 13.03
C ALA A 137 -20.01 19.90 12.64
N VAL A 138 -19.80 18.64 12.26
CA VAL A 138 -18.60 18.24 11.52
C VAL A 138 -18.48 19.23 10.37
N SER A 139 -17.49 20.11 10.46
CA SER A 139 -17.18 21.05 9.40
C SER A 139 -16.91 20.18 8.17
N ALA A 140 -17.70 20.34 7.12
CA ALA A 140 -17.37 19.71 5.85
C ALA A 140 -15.95 20.16 5.48
N GLU A 141 -15.04 19.21 5.26
CA GLU A 141 -13.64 19.42 4.82
C GLU A 141 -13.57 20.62 3.87
N SER A 142 -13.12 21.76 4.37
CA SER A 142 -12.97 22.98 3.59
C SER A 142 -11.48 23.21 3.41
N ASN A 143 -11.01 23.22 2.16
CA ASN A 143 -9.62 23.45 1.77
C ASN A 143 -8.68 22.28 2.14
N VAL A 144 -8.66 21.29 1.27
CA VAL A 144 -7.74 20.16 1.25
C VAL A 144 -6.62 20.45 0.27
N VAL A 145 -5.38 20.18 0.65
CA VAL A 145 -4.21 20.27 -0.24
C VAL A 145 -3.61 18.89 -0.40
N VAL A 146 -3.34 18.49 -1.63
CA VAL A 146 -2.77 17.19 -1.96
C VAL A 146 -1.46 17.38 -2.69
N PHE A 147 -0.40 16.75 -2.20
CA PHE A 147 0.90 16.67 -2.83
C PHE A 147 1.10 15.26 -3.38
N VAL A 148 1.53 15.17 -4.64
CA VAL A 148 1.84 13.89 -5.29
C VAL A 148 3.26 13.97 -5.83
N ASP A 149 4.15 13.11 -5.35
CA ASP A 149 5.50 12.99 -5.89
C ASP A 149 5.47 12.42 -7.31
N ALA A 150 6.02 13.15 -8.29
CA ALA A 150 6.18 12.65 -9.65
C ALA A 150 7.26 11.56 -9.79
N GLY A 151 8.01 11.30 -8.71
CA GLY A 151 8.85 10.14 -8.55
C GLY A 151 8.07 8.82 -8.51
N LEU A 152 6.79 8.84 -8.12
CA LEU A 152 5.94 7.65 -8.11
C LEU A 152 5.67 7.15 -9.53
N ARG A 153 5.71 5.82 -9.71
CA ARG A 153 5.30 5.18 -10.96
C ARG A 153 3.86 5.57 -11.30
N ASP A 154 3.59 6.02 -12.53
CA ASP A 154 2.23 6.35 -13.00
C ASP A 154 1.45 7.30 -12.05
N TYR A 155 2.17 8.26 -11.45
CA TYR A 155 1.59 9.23 -10.52
C TYR A 155 0.42 10.02 -11.12
N GLN A 156 0.35 10.15 -12.45
CA GLN A 156 -0.74 10.82 -13.16
C GLN A 156 -2.09 10.14 -12.86
N THR A 157 -2.11 8.83 -12.62
CA THR A 157 -3.30 8.09 -12.21
C THR A 157 -3.80 8.53 -10.83
N LEU A 158 -2.89 8.84 -9.89
CA LEU A 158 -3.26 9.39 -8.57
C LEU A 158 -3.82 10.81 -8.71
N VAL A 159 -3.15 11.66 -9.50
CA VAL A 159 -3.62 13.03 -9.77
C VAL A 159 -5.01 13.02 -10.41
N ALA A 160 -5.25 12.13 -11.39
CA ALA A 160 -6.53 12.02 -12.07
C ALA A 160 -7.64 11.39 -11.20
N ALA A 161 -7.28 10.66 -10.13
CA ALA A 161 -8.24 10.11 -9.17
C ALA A 161 -8.81 11.20 -8.24
N ILE A 162 -8.03 12.24 -7.97
CA ILE A 162 -8.42 13.32 -7.06
C ILE A 162 -9.39 14.28 -7.77
N PRO A 163 -10.59 14.54 -7.22
CA PRO A 163 -11.55 15.46 -7.80
C PRO A 163 -10.94 16.85 -7.97
N GLY A 164 -10.72 17.27 -9.22
CA GLY A 164 -10.09 18.55 -9.52
C GLY A 164 -8.60 18.56 -9.79
N GLY A 165 -7.94 17.40 -9.73
CA GLY A 165 -6.56 17.27 -10.12
C GLY A 165 -6.39 17.66 -11.59
N GLN A 166 -5.76 18.80 -11.84
CA GLN A 166 -5.17 19.15 -13.13
C GLN A 166 -3.73 19.57 -12.84
N ASN A 167 -2.77 19.02 -13.59
CA ASN A 167 -1.35 19.36 -13.43
C ASN A 167 -1.14 20.89 -13.52
N GLY A 168 -0.72 21.52 -12.42
CA GLY A 168 -0.26 22.90 -12.42
C GLY A 168 -1.35 23.98 -12.55
N ALA A 169 -2.63 23.68 -12.28
CA ALA A 169 -3.67 24.70 -12.26
C ALA A 169 -4.23 24.93 -10.85
N VAL A 170 -3.89 26.10 -10.31
CA VAL A 170 -4.75 26.87 -9.43
C VAL A 170 -6.14 26.96 -10.08
N GLY A 171 -7.13 26.32 -9.46
CA GLY A 171 -8.55 26.43 -9.82
C GLY A 171 -9.04 25.37 -10.81
N GLY A 172 -9.70 24.33 -10.30
CA GLY A 172 -10.39 23.35 -11.17
C GLY A 172 -11.09 22.18 -10.46
N GLY A 173 -10.80 21.92 -9.19
CA GLY A 173 -11.57 20.99 -8.33
C GLY A 173 -12.75 21.62 -7.65
N SER A 174 -13.69 20.79 -7.21
CA SER A 174 -14.90 21.17 -6.48
C SER A 174 -14.58 22.07 -5.27
N GLY A 175 -14.43 23.37 -5.49
CA GLY A 175 -14.32 24.47 -4.53
C GLY A 175 -13.26 24.41 -3.41
N THR A 176 -12.63 23.27 -3.16
CA THR A 176 -12.00 22.98 -1.85
C THR A 176 -10.79 22.05 -1.91
N THR A 177 -10.40 21.47 -3.05
CA THR A 177 -9.21 20.59 -3.13
C THR A 177 -8.20 21.10 -4.16
N GLU A 178 -6.95 21.30 -3.74
CA GLU A 178 -5.84 21.72 -4.61
C GLU A 178 -4.80 20.60 -4.69
N VAL A 179 -4.33 20.29 -5.90
CA VAL A 179 -3.34 19.22 -6.14
C VAL A 179 -2.05 19.81 -6.70
N PHE A 180 -0.94 19.50 -6.04
CA PHE A 180 0.41 19.89 -6.44
C PHE A 180 1.22 18.65 -6.77
N VAL A 181 1.89 18.67 -7.92
CA VAL A 181 2.82 17.61 -8.31
C VAL A 181 4.23 18.08 -7.95
N LEU A 182 4.93 17.31 -7.13
CA LEU A 182 6.29 17.62 -6.71
C LEU A 182 7.29 17.14 -7.76
N ASP A 183 8.25 17.99 -8.11
CA ASP A 183 9.37 17.64 -8.96
C ASP A 183 10.39 16.83 -8.16
N PRO A 184 10.64 15.54 -8.50
CA PRO A 184 11.57 14.68 -7.77
C PRO A 184 13.04 15.10 -7.87
N ALA A 185 13.38 16.03 -8.78
CA ALA A 185 14.74 16.57 -8.90
C ALA A 185 14.98 17.81 -8.00
N GLY A 186 13.94 18.37 -7.40
CA GLY A 186 14.01 19.56 -6.54
C GLY A 186 13.82 19.25 -5.06
N ASP A 187 14.11 20.24 -4.21
CA ASP A 187 13.84 20.17 -2.77
C ASP A 187 12.33 20.13 -2.53
N CYS A 188 11.82 18.96 -2.16
CA CYS A 188 10.38 18.75 -2.02
C CYS A 188 9.80 19.42 -0.76
N LEU A 189 10.58 19.59 0.32
CA LEU A 189 10.11 20.33 1.50
C LEU A 189 9.97 21.82 1.18
N GLN A 190 10.87 22.36 0.36
CA GLN A 190 10.75 23.73 -0.13
C GLN A 190 9.55 23.88 -1.07
N GLN A 191 9.34 22.95 -2.01
CA GLN A 191 8.18 22.97 -2.92
C GLN A 191 6.84 22.93 -2.16
N ILE A 192 6.70 22.07 -1.14
CA ILE A 192 5.51 22.04 -0.28
C ILE A 192 5.36 23.37 0.46
N THR A 193 6.46 23.90 1.03
CA THR A 193 6.45 25.18 1.73
C THR A 193 5.93 26.29 0.81
N ASP A 194 6.47 26.41 -0.40
CA ASP A 194 6.12 27.44 -1.37
C ASP A 194 4.65 27.31 -1.81
N ALA A 195 4.16 26.09 -2.00
CA ALA A 195 2.76 25.83 -2.31
C ALA A 195 1.80 26.25 -1.18
N LEU A 196 2.25 26.20 0.08
CA LEU A 196 1.46 26.58 1.25
C LEU A 196 1.54 28.09 1.57
N VAL A 197 2.46 28.84 0.96
CA VAL A 197 2.58 30.29 1.21
C VAL A 197 1.28 31.03 0.88
N GLY A 198 0.81 31.82 1.85
CA GLY A 198 -0.40 32.64 1.69
C GLY A 198 -1.72 31.87 1.82
N LYS A 199 -1.68 30.56 2.08
CA LYS A 199 -2.85 29.74 2.38
C LYS A 199 -3.14 29.73 3.88
N SER A 200 -4.41 29.50 4.23
CA SER A 200 -4.87 29.39 5.61
C SER A 200 -6.18 28.63 5.68
N GLY A 201 -6.48 28.03 6.82
CA GLY A 201 -7.71 27.27 7.02
C GLY A 201 -7.75 26.01 6.17
N ILE A 202 -6.60 25.35 6.03
CA ILE A 202 -6.47 24.03 5.40
C ILE A 202 -6.92 22.98 6.41
N SER A 203 -7.88 22.14 6.03
CA SER A 203 -8.38 21.05 6.88
C SER A 203 -7.52 19.80 6.77
N ALA A 204 -6.93 19.53 5.60
CA ALA A 204 -6.06 18.38 5.43
C ALA A 204 -4.94 18.64 4.41
N ILE A 205 -3.75 18.14 4.72
CA ILE A 205 -2.63 18.00 3.78
C ILE A 205 -2.41 16.52 3.52
N HIS A 206 -2.65 16.07 2.30
CA HIS A 206 -2.35 14.71 1.86
C HIS A 206 -1.03 14.69 1.09
N ILE A 207 -0.19 13.70 1.34
CA ILE A 207 1.12 13.55 0.69
C ILE A 207 1.24 12.11 0.17
N PHE A 208 1.33 11.95 -1.15
CA PHE A 208 1.62 10.68 -1.80
C PHE A 208 3.10 10.66 -2.22
N SER A 209 3.87 9.74 -1.66
CA SER A 209 5.30 9.62 -1.93
C SER A 209 5.79 8.18 -1.76
N HIS A 210 7.07 7.93 -2.07
CA HIS A 210 7.72 6.74 -1.57
C HIS A 210 7.89 6.81 -0.05
N GLY A 211 7.95 5.65 0.61
CA GLY A 211 8.08 5.53 2.06
C GLY A 211 9.11 4.48 2.45
N PHE A 212 9.59 4.60 3.69
CA PHE A 212 10.45 3.61 4.34
C PHE A 212 10.26 3.67 5.87
N ASP A 213 10.78 2.69 6.61
CA ASP A 213 10.76 2.68 8.08
C ASP A 213 11.34 3.99 8.67
N GLY A 214 10.44 4.88 9.14
CA GLY A 214 10.80 6.15 9.75
C GLY A 214 10.95 7.34 8.82
N GLY A 215 10.37 7.32 7.63
CA GLY A 215 10.33 8.52 6.79
C GLY A 215 9.71 8.32 5.40
N VAL A 216 9.90 9.36 4.58
CA VAL A 216 9.44 9.40 3.19
C VAL A 216 10.59 9.69 2.24
N GLU A 217 10.44 9.17 1.03
CA GLU A 217 11.31 9.44 -0.12
C GLU A 217 10.56 10.35 -1.09
N PHE A 218 11.09 11.55 -1.29
CA PHE A 218 10.64 12.46 -2.33
C PHE A 218 11.70 12.53 -3.43
N GLY A 219 11.44 11.89 -4.56
CA GLY A 219 12.48 11.73 -5.58
C GLY A 219 13.75 11.07 -5.01
N ALA A 220 14.85 11.81 -4.94
CA ALA A 220 16.12 11.33 -4.37
C ALA A 220 16.31 11.70 -2.87
N ASP A 221 15.47 12.56 -2.31
CA ASP A 221 15.61 13.04 -0.94
C ASP A 221 14.92 12.11 0.04
N ARG A 222 15.65 11.70 1.08
CA ARG A 222 15.09 10.97 2.23
C ARG A 222 14.79 11.95 3.35
N VAL A 223 13.52 12.02 3.75
CA VAL A 223 13.05 12.88 4.84
C VAL A 223 12.68 12.01 6.04
N ASP A 224 13.56 12.04 7.05
CA ASP A 224 13.39 11.39 8.35
C ASP A 224 13.28 12.43 9.48
N ALA A 225 13.12 11.98 10.74
CA ALA A 225 12.99 12.89 11.88
C ALA A 225 14.16 13.91 12.03
N PRO A 226 15.45 13.51 11.90
CA PRO A 226 16.56 14.46 11.84
C PRO A 226 16.46 15.50 10.71
N VAL A 227 15.96 15.12 9.52
CA VAL A 227 15.72 16.05 8.42
C VAL A 227 14.61 17.03 8.79
N LEU A 228 13.50 16.56 9.37
CA LEU A 228 12.41 17.44 9.82
C LEU A 228 12.89 18.48 10.85
N GLU A 229 13.75 18.07 11.80
CA GLU A 229 14.35 18.97 12.80
C GLU A 229 15.08 20.16 12.16
N ARG A 230 15.91 19.87 11.16
CA ARG A 230 16.68 20.89 10.43
C ARG A 230 15.79 21.86 9.67
N HIS A 231 14.59 21.42 9.30
CA HIS A 231 13.58 22.18 8.57
C HIS A 231 12.43 22.66 9.47
N SER A 232 12.59 22.64 10.78
CA SER A 232 11.56 22.98 11.77
C SER A 232 10.81 24.28 11.49
N ALA A 233 11.50 25.31 10.98
CA ALA A 233 10.87 26.58 10.60
C ALA A 233 9.89 26.46 9.42
N GLN A 234 10.18 25.60 8.43
CA GLN A 234 9.27 25.31 7.32
C GLN A 234 8.05 24.53 7.82
N LEU A 235 8.25 23.48 8.63
CA LEU A 235 7.16 22.66 9.19
C LEU A 235 6.25 23.49 10.11
N ALA A 236 6.80 24.37 10.94
CA ALA A 236 6.00 25.34 11.72
C ALA A 236 5.28 26.36 10.81
N GLY A 237 5.79 26.60 9.61
CA GLY A 237 5.08 27.31 8.55
C GLY A 237 3.85 26.57 8.07
N TRP A 238 3.98 25.26 7.80
CA TRP A 238 2.87 24.41 7.37
C TRP A 238 1.78 24.34 8.44
N GLY A 239 2.18 24.15 9.70
CA GLY A 239 1.25 24.17 10.84
C GLY A 239 0.37 25.41 10.91
N ARG A 240 0.92 26.59 10.58
CA ARG A 240 0.18 27.86 10.61
C ARG A 240 -0.84 28.02 9.49
N THR A 241 -0.80 27.19 8.45
CA THR A 241 -1.80 27.22 7.37
C THR A 241 -2.99 26.31 7.68
N LEU A 242 -2.82 25.35 8.59
CA LEU A 242 -3.85 24.40 8.99
C LEU A 242 -4.90 25.03 9.93
N THR A 243 -6.09 24.45 9.93
CA THR A 243 -7.09 24.66 10.99
C THR A 243 -6.63 24.03 12.31
N PRO A 244 -7.23 24.37 13.46
CA PRO A 244 -6.92 23.72 14.74
C PRO A 244 -7.10 22.20 14.73
N ASP A 245 -8.08 21.71 13.97
CA ASP A 245 -8.36 20.28 13.77
C ASP A 245 -7.86 19.84 12.37
N GLY A 246 -6.77 20.44 11.88
CA GLY A 246 -6.22 20.17 10.56
C GLY A 246 -5.20 19.04 10.59
N ASP A 247 -5.28 18.12 9.63
CA ASP A 247 -4.49 16.89 9.61
C ASP A 247 -3.40 16.87 8.54
N ILE A 248 -2.36 16.07 8.75
CA ILE A 248 -1.36 15.70 7.74
C ILE A 248 -1.36 14.19 7.53
N LEU A 249 -1.62 13.76 6.30
CA LEU A 249 -1.81 12.36 5.92
C LEU A 249 -0.73 11.94 4.92
N ILE A 250 0.09 10.97 5.32
CA ILE A 250 1.26 10.51 4.55
C ILE A 250 1.00 9.11 3.99
N TYR A 251 0.78 9.04 2.68
CA TYR A 251 0.69 7.79 1.93
C TYR A 251 2.07 7.46 1.38
N GLY A 252 2.77 6.60 2.11
CA GLY A 252 4.07 6.06 1.72
C GLY A 252 4.32 4.78 2.50
N CYS A 253 4.77 3.73 1.81
CA CYS A 253 4.92 2.41 2.42
C CYS A 253 5.80 2.48 3.67
N ASP A 254 5.36 1.87 4.76
CA ASP A 254 6.11 1.74 6.03
C ASP A 254 6.56 3.06 6.70
N ALA A 255 6.08 4.23 6.26
CA ALA A 255 6.50 5.53 6.80
C ALA A 255 6.25 5.64 8.33
N GLY A 256 5.15 5.07 8.80
CA GLY A 256 4.78 4.97 10.22
C GLY A 256 5.18 3.66 10.90
N PHE A 257 5.91 2.77 10.21
CA PHE A 257 6.26 1.46 10.76
C PHE A 257 7.33 1.57 11.86
N GLY A 258 7.22 0.74 12.89
CA GLY A 258 8.26 0.56 13.91
C GLY A 258 8.61 1.79 14.76
N PRO A 259 9.65 1.68 15.60
CA PRO A 259 10.06 2.76 16.50
C PRO A 259 10.60 4.00 15.78
N GLN A 260 11.07 3.87 14.53
CA GLN A 260 11.54 5.01 13.76
C GLN A 260 10.36 5.75 13.13
N GLY A 261 9.35 5.03 12.61
CA GLY A 261 8.06 5.61 12.23
C GLY A 261 7.39 6.38 13.38
N ASP A 262 7.38 5.81 14.59
CA ASP A 262 6.87 6.49 15.78
C ASP A 262 7.55 7.87 16.02
N ARG A 263 8.87 7.92 15.86
CA ARG A 263 9.65 9.16 16.04
C ARG A 263 9.42 10.14 14.91
N PHE A 264 9.29 9.65 13.69
CA PHE A 264 9.02 10.47 12.51
C PHE A 264 7.68 11.19 12.62
N LEU A 265 6.61 10.44 12.93
CA LEU A 265 5.26 10.99 13.10
C LEU A 265 5.21 11.96 14.29
N ALA A 266 5.75 11.57 15.45
CA ALA A 266 5.78 12.44 16.62
C ALA A 266 6.54 13.74 16.34
N ARG A 267 7.67 13.67 15.63
CA ARG A 267 8.43 14.89 15.31
C ARG A 267 7.70 15.79 14.34
N MET A 268 7.03 15.23 13.34
CA MET A 268 6.21 16.02 12.42
C MET A 268 5.08 16.72 13.18
N ALA A 269 4.33 15.99 14.01
CA ALA A 269 3.25 16.55 14.83
C ALA A 269 3.75 17.64 15.79
N ASP A 270 4.89 17.45 16.45
CA ASP A 270 5.49 18.46 17.34
C ASP A 270 5.86 19.75 16.60
N LEU A 271 6.30 19.64 15.34
CA LEU A 271 6.75 20.77 14.54
C LEU A 271 5.62 21.53 13.84
N THR A 272 4.57 20.81 13.42
CA THR A 272 3.41 21.39 12.73
C THR A 272 2.30 21.77 13.70
N GLY A 273 2.23 21.12 14.87
CA GLY A 273 1.11 21.23 15.80
C GLY A 273 -0.18 20.56 15.30
N ALA A 274 -0.08 19.75 14.25
CA ALA A 274 -1.18 19.03 13.63
C ALA A 274 -1.16 17.55 14.00
N ASP A 275 -2.30 16.88 13.88
CA ASP A 275 -2.33 15.42 13.91
C ASP A 275 -1.80 14.85 12.61
N VAL A 276 -0.97 13.82 12.73
CA VAL A 276 -0.24 13.22 11.60
C VAL A 276 -0.58 11.74 11.53
N ALA A 277 -0.95 11.26 10.35
CA ALA A 277 -1.18 9.84 10.08
C ALA A 277 -0.30 9.34 8.93
N ALA A 278 0.10 8.06 9.00
CA ALA A 278 0.89 7.40 7.97
C ALA A 278 0.62 5.90 7.88
N SER A 279 0.93 5.30 6.72
CA SER A 279 0.87 3.85 6.53
C SER A 279 1.99 3.14 7.28
N THR A 280 1.68 1.95 7.81
CA THR A 280 2.64 1.04 8.45
C THR A 280 2.92 -0.21 7.62
N ASP A 281 2.26 -0.32 6.47
CA ASP A 281 2.42 -1.39 5.49
C ASP A 281 2.43 -0.82 4.07
N PHE A 282 2.12 -1.64 3.06
CA PHE A 282 2.11 -1.22 1.67
C PHE A 282 0.92 -0.31 1.34
N SER A 283 1.21 0.93 0.93
CA SER A 283 0.20 1.80 0.34
C SER A 283 0.07 1.55 -1.16
N GLY A 284 -1.14 1.46 -1.71
CA GLY A 284 -1.37 1.32 -3.15
C GLY A 284 -2.39 0.25 -3.53
N SER A 285 -2.15 -0.39 -4.68
CA SER A 285 -3.07 -1.36 -5.29
C SER A 285 -3.36 -2.56 -4.39
N PRO A 286 -4.66 -2.85 -4.11
CA PRO A 286 -5.07 -4.07 -3.42
C PRO A 286 -4.67 -5.37 -4.13
N LEU A 287 -4.50 -5.33 -5.46
CA LEU A 287 -4.03 -6.49 -6.23
C LEU A 287 -2.59 -6.89 -5.91
N LEU A 288 -1.83 -5.97 -5.33
CA LEU A 288 -0.43 -6.14 -4.94
C LEU A 288 -0.27 -6.22 -3.41
N GLY A 289 -1.38 -6.38 -2.69
CA GLY A 289 -1.40 -6.44 -1.23
C GLY A 289 -1.27 -5.08 -0.53
N GLY A 290 -1.44 -3.97 -1.27
CA GLY A 290 -1.50 -2.64 -0.69
C GLY A 290 -2.91 -2.15 -0.36
N ASN A 291 -3.01 -1.00 0.30
CA ASN A 291 -4.28 -0.34 0.58
C ASN A 291 -4.09 1.20 0.70
N TRP A 292 -5.14 1.95 1.02
CA TRP A 292 -5.05 3.42 1.22
C TRP A 292 -5.31 3.83 2.69
N GLN A 293 -5.32 2.86 3.59
CA GLN A 293 -5.47 3.07 5.02
C GLN A 293 -4.16 3.60 5.62
N LEU A 294 -4.32 4.43 6.65
CA LEU A 294 -3.23 4.90 7.49
C LEU A 294 -3.46 4.31 8.88
N GLU A 295 -2.64 3.33 9.26
CA GLU A 295 -2.85 2.55 10.48
C GLU A 295 -2.30 3.25 11.72
N LYS A 296 -1.45 4.27 11.52
CA LYS A 296 -0.79 4.99 12.59
C LYS A 296 -1.15 6.46 12.55
N SER A 297 -1.49 7.02 13.70
CA SER A 297 -1.69 8.46 13.89
C SER A 297 -1.12 8.95 15.23
N THR A 298 -0.83 10.26 15.32
CA THR A 298 -0.43 10.94 16.57
C THR A 298 -1.60 11.44 17.40
N GLY A 299 -2.80 11.50 16.81
CA GLY A 299 -4.05 11.89 17.47
C GLY A 299 -5.28 11.48 16.64
N PRO A 300 -6.46 12.06 16.93
CA PRO A 300 -7.63 11.95 16.07
C PRO A 300 -7.30 12.35 14.63
N ILE A 301 -8.03 11.77 13.66
CA ILE A 301 -7.93 12.14 12.25
C ILE A 301 -9.35 12.39 11.78
N GLU A 302 -9.65 13.65 11.47
CA GLU A 302 -10.92 14.12 10.95
C GLU A 302 -10.99 13.96 9.43
N ALA A 303 -9.84 14.04 8.78
CA ALA A 303 -9.71 14.01 7.34
C ALA A 303 -10.13 12.67 6.72
N ALA A 304 -10.89 12.76 5.63
CA ALA A 304 -11.20 11.63 4.76
C ALA A 304 -10.13 11.46 3.66
N LEU A 305 -10.17 10.35 2.92
CA LEU A 305 -9.33 10.18 1.74
C LEU A 305 -9.55 11.32 0.72
N PRO A 306 -8.50 11.76 0.00
CA PRO A 306 -8.60 12.87 -0.95
C PRO A 306 -9.36 12.49 -2.23
N ALA A 307 -9.67 11.21 -2.39
CA ALA A 307 -10.46 10.64 -3.47
C ALA A 307 -11.18 9.39 -2.97
N SER A 308 -12.19 8.91 -3.70
CA SER A 308 -12.81 7.63 -3.38
C SER A 308 -11.84 6.47 -3.61
N GLU A 309 -11.87 5.44 -2.77
CA GLU A 309 -11.03 4.24 -2.92
C GLU A 309 -11.11 3.64 -4.32
N PRO A 310 -12.28 3.47 -4.97
CA PRO A 310 -12.33 2.95 -6.34
C PRO A 310 -11.64 3.83 -7.39
N SER A 311 -11.45 5.12 -7.10
CA SER A 311 -10.68 6.02 -7.98
C SER A 311 -9.19 5.87 -7.73
N LEU A 312 -8.76 5.75 -6.48
CA LEU A 312 -7.36 5.51 -6.11
C LEU A 312 -6.89 4.12 -6.55
N ASP A 313 -7.74 3.09 -6.45
CA ASP A 313 -7.46 1.70 -6.87
C ASP A 313 -7.19 1.54 -8.37
N ARG A 314 -7.43 2.59 -9.18
CA ARG A 314 -6.98 2.63 -10.57
C ARG A 314 -5.47 2.65 -10.66
N TYR A 315 -4.79 3.16 -9.63
CA TYR A 315 -3.36 3.05 -9.46
C TYR A 315 -2.96 1.58 -9.29
N GLN A 316 -2.30 1.02 -10.30
CA GLN A 316 -1.90 -0.40 -10.32
C GLN A 316 -0.48 -0.63 -9.75
N GLY A 317 0.02 0.29 -8.93
CA GLY A 317 1.32 0.19 -8.28
C GLY A 317 1.22 0.13 -6.76
N LEU A 318 2.35 -0.12 -6.11
CA LEU A 318 2.56 0.22 -4.71
C LEU A 318 3.36 1.52 -4.65
N LEU A 319 3.09 2.35 -3.66
CA LEU A 319 3.86 3.56 -3.37
C LEU A 319 5.24 3.23 -2.78
N GLY A 320 5.68 1.99 -2.74
CA GLY A 320 6.97 1.60 -2.19
C GLY A 320 8.04 1.42 -3.26
N SER A 321 9.28 1.76 -2.90
CA SER A 321 10.48 1.33 -3.63
C SER A 321 10.53 -0.21 -3.69
N ARG A 322 11.10 -0.76 -4.76
CA ARG A 322 11.27 -2.21 -4.91
C ARG A 322 12.52 -2.65 -4.17
N THR A 323 12.29 -3.32 -3.04
CA THR A 323 13.35 -3.76 -2.16
C THR A 323 13.65 -5.23 -2.39
N TRP A 324 14.92 -5.58 -2.54
CA TRP A 324 15.34 -6.97 -2.62
C TRP A 324 15.22 -7.63 -1.24
N ASP A 325 14.21 -8.49 -1.07
CA ASP A 325 13.97 -9.23 0.16
C ASP A 325 14.45 -10.69 0.08
N GLY A 326 14.68 -11.20 -1.15
CA GLY A 326 15.10 -12.58 -1.39
C GLY A 326 14.06 -13.63 -1.01
N GLY A 327 12.76 -13.29 -1.02
CA GLY A 327 11.66 -14.21 -0.67
C GLY A 327 11.48 -15.39 -1.63
N GLY A 328 12.03 -15.32 -2.85
CA GLY A 328 12.00 -16.35 -3.87
C GLY A 328 13.20 -17.29 -3.77
N ASP A 329 13.91 -17.47 -4.88
CA ASP A 329 15.15 -18.26 -4.92
C ASP A 329 16.36 -17.56 -4.26
N GLY A 330 16.23 -16.29 -3.88
CA GLY A 330 17.26 -15.46 -3.25
C GLY A 330 18.41 -15.07 -4.19
N VAL A 331 18.29 -15.32 -5.50
CA VAL A 331 19.37 -15.16 -6.47
C VAL A 331 18.92 -14.48 -7.76
N SER A 332 17.79 -14.85 -8.35
CA SER A 332 17.40 -14.41 -9.69
C SER A 332 16.71 -13.04 -9.69
N TRP A 333 17.24 -12.08 -10.46
CA TRP A 333 16.62 -10.76 -10.63
C TRP A 333 15.17 -10.86 -11.14
N ASN A 334 14.94 -11.76 -12.09
CA ASN A 334 13.63 -11.92 -12.73
C ASN A 334 12.65 -12.79 -11.93
N ASP A 335 13.07 -13.34 -10.79
CA ASP A 335 12.13 -13.99 -9.87
C ASP A 335 11.44 -12.89 -9.07
N ARG A 336 10.16 -12.67 -9.38
CA ARG A 336 9.36 -11.61 -8.77
C ARG A 336 9.24 -11.75 -7.25
N PHE A 337 9.38 -12.96 -6.71
CA PHE A 337 9.28 -13.24 -5.27
C PHE A 337 10.53 -12.80 -4.49
N ASN A 338 11.61 -12.39 -5.17
CA ASN A 338 12.80 -11.80 -4.52
C ASN A 338 12.64 -10.29 -4.23
N TRP A 339 11.51 -9.70 -4.58
CA TRP A 339 11.24 -8.28 -4.50
C TRP A 339 10.01 -7.98 -3.67
N SER A 340 10.07 -6.90 -2.90
CA SER A 340 8.92 -6.40 -2.15
C SER A 340 7.70 -6.22 -3.06
N GLY A 341 6.56 -6.74 -2.59
CA GLY A 341 5.30 -6.74 -3.35
C GLY A 341 5.20 -7.79 -4.45
N ASP A 342 6.10 -8.80 -4.48
CA ASP A 342 6.10 -9.91 -5.44
C ASP A 342 6.07 -9.47 -6.91
N LEU A 343 6.82 -8.41 -7.22
CA LEU A 343 6.92 -7.79 -8.54
C LEU A 343 8.36 -7.48 -8.92
N THR A 344 8.77 -7.96 -10.10
CA THR A 344 10.07 -7.61 -10.69
C THR A 344 10.13 -6.10 -11.02
N PRO A 345 11.20 -5.39 -10.63
CA PRO A 345 11.38 -3.98 -10.96
C PRO A 345 11.44 -3.73 -12.46
N GLY A 346 10.82 -2.64 -12.90
CA GLY A 346 10.91 -2.09 -14.25
C GLY A 346 11.46 -0.67 -14.27
N ALA A 347 11.44 -0.04 -15.45
CA ALA A 347 12.12 1.23 -15.73
C ALA A 347 11.69 2.43 -14.87
N SER A 348 10.52 2.34 -14.22
CA SER A 348 9.99 3.39 -13.35
C SER A 348 10.18 3.11 -11.87
N ASP A 349 10.72 1.95 -11.51
CA ASP A 349 10.83 1.53 -10.12
C ASP A 349 12.20 1.92 -9.55
N ASP A 350 12.20 2.53 -8.37
CA ASP A 350 13.40 2.74 -7.57
C ASP A 350 13.75 1.42 -6.88
N VAL A 351 14.98 0.96 -7.09
CA VAL A 351 15.45 -0.34 -6.59
C VAL A 351 16.35 -0.15 -5.39
N ILE A 352 16.01 -0.82 -4.28
CA ILE A 352 16.79 -0.85 -3.06
C ILE A 352 17.27 -2.27 -2.79
N ILE A 353 18.55 -2.43 -2.50
CA ILE A 353 19.15 -3.72 -2.13
C ILE A 353 19.85 -3.53 -0.79
N ASP A 354 19.09 -3.70 0.30
CA ASP A 354 19.51 -3.43 1.67
C ASP A 354 19.15 -4.55 2.68
N ALA A 355 18.09 -5.33 2.44
CA ALA A 355 17.41 -6.13 3.47
C ALA A 355 17.56 -7.66 3.35
N ALA A 356 18.24 -8.21 2.33
CA ALA A 356 18.44 -9.66 2.25
C ALA A 356 19.24 -10.22 3.43
N ALA A 357 18.94 -11.46 3.82
CA ALA A 357 19.72 -12.21 4.79
C ALA A 357 21.15 -12.47 4.26
N GLY A 358 22.10 -11.62 4.63
CA GLY A 358 23.50 -11.71 4.21
C GLY A 358 23.86 -10.75 3.07
N ASP A 359 24.93 -11.07 2.34
CA ASP A 359 25.38 -10.29 1.19
C ASP A 359 24.88 -11.00 -0.08
N PRO A 360 23.89 -10.45 -0.81
CA PRO A 360 23.20 -11.18 -1.86
C PRO A 360 24.09 -11.37 -3.10
N THR A 361 23.91 -12.53 -3.76
CA THR A 361 24.42 -12.79 -5.10
C THR A 361 23.26 -12.76 -6.07
N ILE A 362 23.18 -11.73 -6.91
CA ILE A 362 22.06 -11.47 -7.80
C ILE A 362 22.43 -11.84 -9.23
N ASN A 363 21.67 -12.74 -9.83
CA ASN A 363 21.85 -13.21 -11.19
C ASN A 363 20.91 -12.46 -12.14
N ILE A 364 21.50 -11.79 -13.14
CA ILE A 364 20.79 -11.19 -14.27
C ILE A 364 21.21 -11.95 -15.53
N PRO A 365 20.39 -12.91 -16.02
CA PRO A 365 20.81 -13.78 -17.12
C PRO A 365 21.02 -12.99 -18.41
N ALA A 366 21.96 -13.41 -19.26
CA ALA A 366 22.22 -12.77 -20.55
C ALA A 366 20.96 -12.64 -21.43
N ALA A 367 20.03 -13.59 -21.32
CA ALA A 367 18.75 -13.57 -22.01
C ALA A 367 17.85 -12.37 -21.63
N ALA A 368 18.11 -11.71 -20.50
CA ALA A 368 17.41 -10.49 -20.12
C ALA A 368 17.77 -9.30 -21.04
N GLY A 369 18.94 -9.32 -21.69
CA GLY A 369 19.38 -8.27 -22.61
C GLY A 369 19.62 -6.94 -21.89
N LEU A 370 18.59 -6.11 -21.77
CA LEU A 370 18.59 -4.82 -21.09
C LEU A 370 17.54 -4.82 -19.98
N VAL A 371 17.97 -4.67 -18.74
CA VAL A 371 17.13 -4.44 -17.56
C VAL A 371 17.19 -2.96 -17.25
N GLN A 372 16.04 -2.29 -17.18
CA GLN A 372 15.95 -0.88 -16.85
C GLN A 372 15.26 -0.69 -15.51
N VAL A 373 15.81 0.21 -14.70
CA VAL A 373 15.25 0.69 -13.43
C VAL A 373 15.35 2.21 -13.38
N LYS A 374 14.57 2.85 -12.50
CA LYS A 374 14.67 4.30 -12.32
C LYS A 374 15.97 4.66 -11.62
N SER A 375 16.16 4.13 -10.41
CA SER A 375 17.40 4.25 -9.64
C SER A 375 17.80 2.91 -9.02
N LEU A 376 19.06 2.79 -8.60
CA LEU A 376 19.57 1.64 -7.85
C LEU A 376 20.36 2.13 -6.64
N THR A 377 19.90 1.76 -5.44
CA THR A 377 20.61 2.03 -4.18
C THR A 377 20.98 0.73 -3.49
N THR A 378 22.23 0.63 -3.06
CA THR A 378 22.75 -0.53 -2.33
C THR A 378 23.42 -0.07 -1.03
N SER A 379 23.13 -0.74 0.08
CA SER A 379 23.69 -0.42 1.40
C SER A 379 24.55 -1.53 2.00
N ARG A 380 24.70 -2.64 1.27
CA ARG A 380 25.46 -3.84 1.63
C ARG A 380 26.37 -4.28 0.49
N PRO A 381 27.44 -5.06 0.75
CA PRO A 381 28.19 -5.70 -0.32
C PRO A 381 27.26 -6.59 -1.15
N ILE A 382 27.33 -6.46 -2.48
CA ILE A 382 26.55 -7.31 -3.39
C ILE A 382 27.45 -7.92 -4.45
N SER A 383 27.11 -9.12 -4.89
CA SER A 383 27.70 -9.74 -6.08
C SER A 383 26.64 -9.80 -7.16
N VAL A 384 26.92 -9.25 -8.34
CA VAL A 384 26.03 -9.35 -9.50
C VAL A 384 26.68 -10.25 -10.53
N LEU A 385 26.07 -11.42 -10.74
CA LEU A 385 26.36 -12.31 -11.84
C LEU A 385 25.50 -11.84 -13.01
N SER A 386 26.03 -10.98 -13.87
CA SER A 386 25.27 -10.48 -15.02
C SER A 386 25.82 -11.03 -16.32
N GLY A 387 24.93 -11.44 -17.22
CA GLY A 387 25.24 -11.55 -18.65
C GLY A 387 24.60 -10.44 -19.48
N ALA A 388 23.87 -9.53 -18.81
CA ALA A 388 23.02 -8.51 -19.41
C ALA A 388 23.51 -7.10 -19.03
N THR A 389 22.81 -6.10 -19.54
CA THR A 389 23.00 -4.70 -19.16
C THR A 389 21.93 -4.30 -18.15
N LEU A 390 22.34 -3.87 -16.95
CA LEU A 390 21.47 -3.19 -15.98
C LEU A 390 21.65 -1.68 -16.14
N GLN A 391 20.56 -0.98 -16.42
CA GLN A 391 20.55 0.46 -16.62
C GLN A 391 19.68 1.16 -15.58
N ALA A 392 20.27 2.11 -14.85
CA ALA A 392 19.49 3.07 -14.06
C ALA A 392 19.29 4.35 -14.87
N ALA A 393 18.07 4.87 -14.90
CA ALA A 393 17.74 6.10 -15.62
C ALA A 393 18.31 7.35 -14.93
N THR A 394 18.30 7.38 -13.59
CA THR A 394 18.69 8.57 -12.81
C THR A 394 20.01 8.38 -12.06
N THR A 395 20.03 7.54 -11.02
CA THR A 395 21.14 7.44 -10.07
C THR A 395 21.47 5.99 -9.74
N ILE A 396 22.77 5.70 -9.56
CA ILE A 396 23.26 4.46 -8.96
C ILE A 396 24.09 4.82 -7.74
N VAL A 397 23.57 4.51 -6.55
CA VAL A 397 24.25 4.76 -5.27
C VAL A 397 24.77 3.44 -4.71
N LEU A 398 26.10 3.31 -4.67
CA LEU A 398 26.79 2.17 -4.08
C LEU A 398 27.40 2.56 -2.73
N ASN A 399 26.64 2.40 -1.63
CA ASN A 399 27.16 2.71 -0.29
C ASN A 399 28.15 1.64 0.22
N ARG A 400 28.26 0.50 -0.48
CA ARG A 400 29.18 -0.61 -0.22
C ARG A 400 29.71 -1.19 -1.53
N SER A 401 30.65 -2.14 -1.43
CA SER A 401 31.29 -2.76 -2.59
C SER A 401 30.32 -3.59 -3.43
N MET A 402 30.32 -3.35 -4.74
CA MET A 402 29.64 -4.18 -5.73
C MET A 402 30.67 -4.98 -6.52
N THR A 403 30.51 -6.30 -6.59
CA THR A 403 31.31 -7.17 -7.46
C THR A 403 30.50 -7.55 -8.68
N LEU A 404 30.89 -7.07 -9.87
CA LEU A 404 30.25 -7.44 -11.13
C LEU A 404 31.04 -8.58 -11.81
N SER A 405 30.37 -9.70 -12.03
CA SER A 405 30.91 -10.88 -12.71
C SER A 405 30.19 -11.08 -14.05
N GLY A 406 30.62 -10.29 -15.04
CA GLY A 406 30.04 -10.23 -16.39
C GLY A 406 28.99 -9.13 -16.57
N GLY A 407 28.55 -8.92 -17.82
CA GLY A 407 27.53 -7.93 -18.16
C GLY A 407 28.02 -6.48 -18.04
N THR A 408 27.07 -5.55 -18.04
CA THR A 408 27.33 -4.10 -17.97
C THR A 408 26.38 -3.44 -16.99
N ILE A 409 26.86 -2.45 -16.25
CA ILE A 409 26.00 -1.52 -15.50
C ILE A 409 26.20 -0.15 -16.12
N GLN A 410 25.10 0.53 -16.44
CA GLN A 410 25.13 1.82 -17.13
C GLN A 410 24.10 2.79 -16.56
N GLY A 411 24.35 4.08 -16.77
CA GLY A 411 23.51 5.14 -16.20
C GLY A 411 23.80 5.37 -14.72
N GLY A 412 23.09 6.32 -14.13
CA GLY A 412 23.46 6.89 -12.84
C GLY A 412 24.55 7.97 -12.96
N THR A 413 24.39 9.07 -12.23
CA THR A 413 25.46 10.06 -11.98
C THR A 413 26.25 9.76 -10.73
#